data_AF-A0AAN8Z7N5-F1
#
_entry.id   AF-A0AAN8Z7N5-F1
#
_cell.length_a   1.000
_cell.length_b   1.000
_cell.length_c   1.000
_cell.angle_alpha   90.00
_cell.angle_beta   90.00
_cell.angle_gamma   90.00
#
_symmetry.space_group_name_H-M   'P 1'
#
loop_
_entity.id
_entity.type
_entity.pdbx_description
1 polymer ?
#
loop_
_entity_poly.entity_id
_entity_poly.type
_entity_poly.pdbx_seq_one_letter_code
_entity_poly.pdbx_strand_id
1 'polypeptide(L)'
;MTLFEPILSNLGFHQLSAAVPSLSDSAFMAWNGPITLFAPSDISITRCFACSVPLILREHIVPGLFSFDYVKKLSFGTKIETMSPGHCVTVTNDKNNSSKIFINGVEITHPNMFNNGIFVIHGLHGIISPLSAFSCNVERLNWNSLAFPFHSDFHSSSPQQQQKQQEDQFVFPSVMMKLMLRDAMLRLRNSGFSVLSLAMKIKFPELSNLQNMTVFTLDDASIFSGSHAYVSSVRFHIVPNRLLTMAELEKLPVGTVLPTLERGQNLVVTTAGGIMTMRINYVRIKSGDVMKNPRMAVHSLYLPFPRIHTAVRTTASGDGPIPIGGGGDSVSSAVVGGSSSCGTRLQGDGCNGGASVSVSSVGPTFTPPSMASFRPLLTDVEDQHGL
;
A
#
# COMPACT_ATOMS: atom_id res chain seq x y z
N MET A 1 5.73 -23.06 23.31
CA MET A 1 4.49 -22.45 22.77
C MET A 1 3.20 -23.10 23.26
N THR A 2 3.08 -24.42 23.34
CA THR A 2 1.82 -25.15 23.69
C THR A 2 1.16 -24.77 25.04
N LEU A 3 1.87 -24.14 25.97
CA LEU A 3 1.33 -23.67 27.25
C LEU A 3 0.86 -22.20 27.23
N PHE A 4 1.12 -21.46 26.14
CA PHE A 4 0.90 -20.00 26.10
C PHE A 4 -0.60 -19.64 26.13
N GLU A 5 -1.41 -20.33 25.32
CA GLU A 5 -2.88 -20.20 25.31
C GLU A 5 -3.53 -20.50 26.68
N PRO A 6 -3.33 -21.68 27.33
CA PRO A 6 -3.95 -21.94 28.62
C PRO A 6 -3.45 -21.03 29.75
N ILE A 7 -2.21 -20.54 29.70
CA ILE A 7 -1.72 -19.52 30.65
C ILE A 7 -2.53 -18.23 30.50
N LEU A 8 -2.74 -17.73 29.27
CA LEU A 8 -3.51 -16.50 29.03
C LEU A 8 -4.98 -16.65 29.44
N SER A 9 -5.61 -17.79 29.11
CA SER A 9 -7.00 -18.04 29.52
C SER A 9 -7.14 -18.11 31.05
N ASN A 10 -6.22 -18.76 31.76
CA ASN A 10 -6.28 -18.86 33.23
C ASN A 10 -6.02 -17.52 33.94
N LEU A 11 -5.36 -16.58 33.27
CA LEU A 11 -5.12 -15.22 33.78
C LEU A 11 -6.22 -14.22 33.35
N GLY A 12 -7.28 -14.68 32.66
CA GLY A 12 -8.41 -13.84 32.26
C GLY A 12 -8.22 -13.03 30.98
N PHE A 13 -7.24 -13.40 30.14
CA PHE A 13 -6.99 -12.77 28.83
C PHE A 13 -7.56 -13.65 27.69
N HIS A 14 -8.86 -13.90 27.68
CA HIS A 14 -9.48 -14.87 26.76
C HIS A 14 -9.41 -14.40 25.29
N GLN A 15 -9.48 -13.09 25.02
CA GLN A 15 -9.32 -12.56 23.66
C GLN A 15 -7.91 -12.82 23.12
N LEU A 16 -6.88 -12.57 23.94
CA LEU A 16 -5.48 -12.84 23.58
C LEU A 16 -5.22 -14.34 23.46
N SER A 17 -5.78 -15.15 24.37
CA SER A 17 -5.72 -16.61 24.33
C SER A 17 -6.24 -17.16 22.99
N ALA A 18 -7.43 -16.75 22.57
CA ALA A 18 -8.03 -17.17 21.29
C ALA A 18 -7.22 -16.72 20.06
N ALA A 19 -6.40 -15.67 20.18
CA ALA A 19 -5.53 -15.19 19.12
C ALA A 19 -4.15 -15.88 19.06
N VAL A 20 -3.77 -16.71 20.04
CA VAL A 20 -2.46 -17.40 20.08
C VAL A 20 -2.15 -18.21 18.81
N PRO A 21 -3.09 -18.94 18.18
CA PRO A 21 -2.82 -19.65 16.92
C PRO A 21 -2.31 -18.75 15.77
N SER A 22 -2.63 -17.44 15.80
CA SER A 22 -2.14 -16.47 14.80
C SER A 22 -0.65 -16.13 14.92
N LEU A 23 0.01 -16.59 15.99
CA LEU A 23 1.45 -16.45 16.22
C LEU A 23 2.28 -17.53 15.51
N SER A 24 1.68 -18.33 14.61
CA SER A 24 2.35 -19.34 13.77
C SER A 24 3.29 -18.76 12.68
N ASP A 25 3.87 -17.58 12.92
CA ASP A 25 4.75 -16.89 11.98
C ASP A 25 6.18 -17.44 12.05
N SER A 26 6.91 -17.40 10.94
CA SER A 26 8.30 -17.89 10.91
C SER A 26 9.22 -17.08 11.81
N ALA A 27 8.96 -15.77 11.99
CA ALA A 27 9.72 -14.93 12.91
C ALA A 27 9.51 -15.31 14.39
N PHE A 28 8.27 -15.59 14.79
CA PHE A 28 7.93 -15.96 16.16
C PHE A 28 8.39 -17.39 16.49
N MET A 29 8.33 -18.29 15.52
CA MET A 29 8.80 -19.68 15.65
C MET A 29 10.33 -19.82 15.56
N ALA A 30 11.03 -18.86 14.94
CA ALA A 30 12.50 -18.82 14.92
C ALA A 30 13.13 -18.23 16.19
N TRP A 31 12.36 -17.53 17.03
CA TRP A 31 12.86 -16.98 18.29
C TRP A 31 12.87 -18.05 19.39
N ASN A 32 14.09 -18.42 19.83
CA ASN A 32 14.32 -19.36 20.93
C ASN A 32 14.72 -18.64 22.25
N GLY A 33 14.55 -17.32 22.31
CA GLY A 33 14.84 -16.53 23.51
C GLY A 33 13.62 -16.36 24.42
N PRO A 34 13.78 -15.69 25.56
CA PRO A 34 12.65 -15.30 26.40
C PRO A 34 11.78 -14.24 25.73
N ILE A 35 10.53 -14.11 26.19
CA ILE A 35 9.59 -13.07 25.72
C ILE A 35 8.84 -12.44 26.89
N THR A 36 8.37 -11.21 26.71
CA THR A 36 7.44 -10.55 27.64
C THR A 36 6.20 -10.09 26.90
N LEU A 37 5.02 -10.35 27.46
CA LEU A 37 3.74 -9.87 26.95
C LEU A 37 3.19 -8.77 27.86
N PHE A 38 2.91 -7.61 27.29
CA PHE A 38 2.15 -6.53 27.93
C PHE A 38 0.67 -6.69 27.58
N ALA A 39 -0.01 -7.65 28.20
CA ALA A 39 -1.35 -8.13 27.85
C ALA A 39 -2.45 -7.11 28.18
N PRO A 40 -3.16 -6.53 27.19
CA PRO A 40 -4.36 -5.77 27.48
C PRO A 40 -5.50 -6.65 27.99
N SER A 41 -6.23 -6.18 28.99
CA SER A 41 -7.46 -6.85 29.46
C SER A 41 -8.49 -6.97 28.32
N ASP A 42 -9.35 -8.00 28.36
CA ASP A 42 -10.39 -8.22 27.36
C ASP A 42 -11.34 -7.00 27.22
N ILE A 43 -11.56 -6.26 28.32
CA ILE A 43 -12.32 -4.99 28.34
C ILE A 43 -11.57 -3.88 27.59
N SER A 44 -10.24 -3.82 27.69
CA SER A 44 -9.39 -2.89 26.94
C SER A 44 -9.46 -3.17 25.43
N ILE A 45 -9.48 -4.45 25.05
CA ILE A 45 -9.52 -4.90 23.65
C ILE A 45 -10.88 -4.62 23.01
N THR A 46 -11.97 -5.01 23.68
CA THR A 46 -13.35 -4.81 23.20
C THR A 46 -13.75 -3.33 23.04
N ARG A 47 -13.09 -2.41 23.77
CA ARG A 47 -13.25 -0.96 23.59
C ARG A 47 -12.53 -0.39 22.35
N CYS A 48 -11.66 -1.16 21.70
CA CYS A 48 -10.94 -0.72 20.50
C CYS A 48 -11.58 -1.29 19.22
N PHE A 49 -12.59 -0.59 18.69
CA PHE A 49 -13.33 -1.01 17.48
C PHE A 49 -12.47 -1.16 16.21
N ALA A 50 -11.29 -0.53 16.16
CA ALA A 50 -10.34 -0.62 15.04
C ALA A 50 -9.19 -1.63 15.28
N CYS A 51 -9.15 -2.30 16.43
CA CYS A 51 -8.08 -3.24 16.77
C CYS A 51 -8.34 -4.64 16.17
N SER A 52 -7.30 -5.24 15.61
CA SER A 52 -7.27 -6.67 15.30
C SER A 52 -6.59 -7.41 16.45
N VAL A 53 -7.28 -8.36 17.09
CA VAL A 53 -6.73 -9.09 18.25
C VAL A 53 -5.43 -9.85 17.92
N PRO A 54 -5.31 -10.55 16.77
CA PRO A 54 -4.03 -11.07 16.28
C PRO A 54 -2.90 -10.04 16.14
N LEU A 55 -3.23 -8.82 15.69
CA LEU A 55 -2.25 -7.74 15.54
C LEU A 55 -1.80 -7.23 16.91
N ILE A 56 -2.75 -6.93 17.80
CA ILE A 56 -2.48 -6.50 19.18
C ILE A 56 -1.62 -7.52 19.91
N LEU A 57 -1.92 -8.82 19.79
CA LEU A 57 -1.11 -9.87 20.41
C LEU A 57 0.36 -9.84 19.91
N ARG A 58 0.59 -9.71 18.60
CA ARG A 58 1.95 -9.61 18.03
C ARG A 58 2.68 -8.32 18.46
N GLU A 59 1.96 -7.21 18.50
CA GLU A 59 2.47 -5.88 18.85
C GLU A 59 2.67 -5.66 20.36
N HIS A 60 2.15 -6.54 21.21
CA HIS A 60 2.33 -6.44 22.67
C HIS A 60 3.29 -7.49 23.24
N ILE A 61 3.82 -8.40 22.40
CA ILE A 61 4.92 -9.30 22.76
C ILE A 61 6.25 -8.66 22.36
N VAL A 62 7.18 -8.56 23.31
CA VAL A 62 8.56 -8.10 23.07
C VAL A 62 9.57 -9.25 23.28
N PRO A 63 10.64 -9.35 22.47
CA PRO A 63 11.73 -10.30 22.71
C PRO A 63 12.57 -9.85 23.93
N GLY A 64 12.69 -10.70 24.96
CA GLY A 64 13.43 -10.41 26.19
C GLY A 64 12.64 -10.60 27.50
N LEU A 65 13.36 -10.63 28.63
CA LEU A 65 12.79 -10.66 29.98
C LEU A 65 12.67 -9.25 30.55
N PHE A 66 11.47 -8.68 30.51
CA PHE A 66 11.18 -7.37 31.06
C PHE A 66 10.34 -7.53 32.33
N SER A 67 10.95 -8.01 33.42
CA SER A 67 10.28 -8.04 34.74
C SER A 67 9.91 -6.62 35.19
N PHE A 68 8.91 -6.47 36.06
CA PHE A 68 8.43 -5.14 36.47
C PHE A 68 9.54 -4.29 37.11
N ASP A 69 10.43 -4.90 37.89
CA ASP A 69 11.59 -4.22 38.48
C ASP A 69 12.70 -3.87 37.48
N TYR A 70 12.73 -4.52 36.33
CA TYR A 70 13.56 -4.11 35.20
C TYR A 70 12.91 -2.96 34.44
N VAL A 71 11.61 -3.06 34.11
CA VAL A 71 10.87 -1.99 33.39
C VAL A 71 10.88 -0.68 34.17
N LYS A 72 10.72 -0.70 35.50
CA LYS A 72 10.84 0.48 36.37
C LYS A 72 12.20 1.19 36.32
N LYS A 73 13.27 0.51 35.87
CA LYS A 73 14.63 1.06 35.76
C LYS A 73 14.94 1.60 34.36
N LEU A 74 14.07 1.35 33.37
CA LEU A 74 14.22 1.90 32.03
C LEU A 74 14.00 3.42 32.07
N SER A 75 14.73 4.16 31.23
CA SER A 75 14.56 5.60 31.12
C SER A 75 13.19 5.94 30.54
N PHE A 76 12.62 7.09 30.95
CA PHE A 76 11.37 7.59 30.37
C PHE A 76 11.50 7.71 28.85
N GLY A 77 10.53 7.16 28.11
CA GLY A 77 10.56 7.14 26.65
C GLY A 77 11.38 6.01 26.04
N THR A 78 11.91 5.07 26.85
CA THR A 78 12.57 3.85 26.35
C THR A 78 11.64 3.13 25.40
N LYS A 79 12.17 2.68 24.26
CA LYS A 79 11.44 1.91 23.28
C LYS A 79 11.94 0.48 23.22
N ILE A 80 11.00 -0.44 23.10
CA ILE A 80 11.26 -1.86 23.00
C ILE A 80 10.59 -2.35 21.72
N GLU A 81 11.38 -2.88 20.77
CA GLU A 81 10.84 -3.48 19.55
C GLU A 81 10.06 -4.75 19.90
N THR A 82 8.95 -4.95 19.19
CA THR A 82 8.02 -6.05 19.43
C THR A 82 8.29 -7.20 18.46
N MET A 83 7.54 -8.29 18.60
CA MET A 83 7.52 -9.37 17.60
C MET A 83 6.92 -8.94 16.24
N SER A 84 6.41 -7.71 16.12
CA SER A 84 6.08 -7.06 14.85
C SER A 84 7.20 -6.08 14.44
N PRO A 85 8.05 -6.40 13.46
CA PRO A 85 9.21 -5.57 13.09
C PRO A 85 8.86 -4.12 12.77
N GLY A 86 9.64 -3.17 13.27
CA GLY A 86 9.41 -1.73 13.15
C GLY A 86 8.35 -1.15 14.09
N HIS A 87 7.64 -2.01 14.84
CA HIS A 87 6.65 -1.61 15.83
C HIS A 87 7.27 -1.76 17.22
N CYS A 88 7.47 -0.64 17.90
CA CYS A 88 7.96 -0.57 19.27
C CYS A 88 6.85 -0.13 20.23
N VAL A 89 6.84 -0.73 21.42
CA VAL A 89 6.17 -0.14 22.59
C VAL A 89 7.08 0.88 23.25
N THR A 90 6.49 1.93 23.83
CA THR A 90 7.19 2.99 24.55
C THR A 90 6.90 2.88 26.05
N VAL A 91 7.94 2.76 26.86
CA VAL A 91 7.86 2.75 28.32
C VAL A 91 7.89 4.18 28.83
N THR A 92 6.85 4.59 29.56
CA THR A 92 6.81 5.87 30.28
C THR A 92 6.48 5.65 31.75
N ASN A 93 6.76 6.66 32.57
CA ASN A 93 6.40 6.69 33.98
C ASN A 93 5.62 7.99 34.27
N ASP A 94 4.83 8.00 35.34
CA ASP A 94 4.17 9.22 35.79
C ASP A 94 5.21 10.13 36.48
N LYS A 95 5.26 11.40 36.04
CA LYS A 95 6.12 12.44 36.62
C LYS A 95 5.82 12.68 38.11
N ASN A 96 4.58 12.47 38.52
CA ASN A 96 4.12 12.65 39.90
C ASN A 96 4.23 11.37 40.74
N ASN A 97 4.38 10.21 40.10
CA ASN A 97 4.47 8.92 40.79
C ASN A 97 5.27 7.89 39.97
N SER A 98 6.59 7.85 40.19
CA SER A 98 7.51 6.94 39.50
C SER A 98 7.27 5.44 39.76
N SER A 99 6.35 5.07 40.67
CA SER A 99 5.91 3.67 40.81
C SER A 99 4.92 3.22 39.72
N LYS A 100 4.21 4.16 39.08
CA LYS A 100 3.29 3.90 37.97
C LYS A 100 4.05 3.88 36.64
N ILE A 101 3.97 2.74 35.95
CA ILE A 101 4.60 2.51 34.65
C ILE A 101 3.52 2.31 33.60
N PHE A 102 3.76 2.88 32.42
CA PHE A 102 2.84 2.86 31.29
C PHE A 102 3.55 2.31 30.06
N ILE A 103 2.82 1.52 29.28
CA ILE A 103 3.23 0.97 27.99
C ILE A 103 2.36 1.66 26.94
N ASN A 104 2.96 2.48 26.08
CA ASN A 104 2.24 3.33 25.12
C ASN A 104 1.16 4.24 25.76
N GLY A 105 1.37 4.68 27.01
CA GLY A 105 0.40 5.48 27.76
C GLY A 105 -0.69 4.68 28.46
N VAL A 106 -0.65 3.34 28.39
CA VAL A 106 -1.59 2.43 29.08
C VAL A 106 -0.92 1.89 30.35
N GLU A 107 -1.58 2.00 31.50
CA GLU A 107 -0.99 1.63 32.80
C GLU A 107 -0.79 0.10 32.92
N ILE A 108 0.40 -0.31 33.39
CA ILE A 108 0.63 -1.66 33.92
C ILE A 108 -0.08 -1.75 35.27
N THR A 109 -1.32 -2.23 35.26
CA THR A 109 -2.13 -2.37 36.48
C THR A 109 -1.82 -3.65 37.23
N HIS A 110 -1.40 -4.70 36.54
CA HIS A 110 -1.11 -6.01 37.11
C HIS A 110 0.31 -6.47 36.71
N PRO A 111 1.36 -6.04 37.42
CA PRO A 111 2.73 -6.39 37.11
C PRO A 111 3.05 -7.85 37.44
N ASN A 112 3.90 -8.50 36.64
CA ASN A 112 4.41 -9.87 36.86
C ASN A 112 3.31 -10.94 37.11
N MET A 113 2.13 -10.85 36.46
CA MET A 113 1.05 -11.85 36.59
C MET A 113 1.51 -13.27 36.26
N PHE A 114 2.52 -13.40 35.43
CA PHE A 114 3.26 -14.62 35.20
C PHE A 114 4.74 -14.29 35.04
N ASN A 115 5.62 -15.11 35.63
CA ASN A 115 7.06 -15.07 35.37
C ASN A 115 7.66 -16.44 35.66
N ASN A 116 8.18 -17.13 34.65
CA ASN A 116 8.89 -18.41 34.81
C ASN A 116 10.36 -18.36 34.34
N GLY A 117 10.93 -17.16 34.18
CA GLY A 117 12.30 -16.98 33.67
C GLY A 117 12.48 -17.18 32.16
N ILE A 118 11.42 -17.58 31.43
CA ILE A 118 11.40 -17.65 29.95
C ILE A 118 10.29 -16.74 29.41
N PHE A 119 9.18 -16.64 30.12
CA PHE A 119 8.02 -15.84 29.75
C PHE A 119 7.56 -14.98 30.94
N VAL A 120 7.27 -13.71 30.66
CA VAL A 120 6.70 -12.75 31.62
C VAL A 120 5.39 -12.16 31.08
N ILE A 121 4.37 -12.02 31.92
CA ILE A 121 3.12 -11.29 31.60
C ILE A 121 2.94 -10.10 32.53
N HIS A 122 2.56 -8.96 31.95
CA HIS A 122 2.04 -7.79 32.65
C HIS A 122 0.64 -7.46 32.12
N GLY A 123 -0.35 -7.30 33.01
CA GLY A 123 -1.68 -6.87 32.64
C GLY A 123 -1.78 -5.35 32.47
N LEU A 124 -2.25 -4.91 31.30
CA LEU A 124 -2.56 -3.52 30.97
C LEU A 124 -4.07 -3.25 31.07
N HIS A 125 -4.44 -2.09 31.62
CA HIS A 125 -5.83 -1.61 31.60
C HIS A 125 -5.91 -0.18 31.08
N GLY A 126 -6.83 0.08 30.15
CA GLY A 126 -7.01 1.38 29.51
C GLY A 126 -7.44 1.27 28.06
N ILE A 127 -7.27 2.36 27.30
CA ILE A 127 -7.57 2.41 25.86
C ILE A 127 -6.33 1.95 25.09
N ILE A 128 -6.48 0.92 24.27
CA ILE A 128 -5.40 0.41 23.40
C ILE A 128 -5.59 0.95 21.98
N SER A 129 -4.49 1.15 21.27
CA SER A 129 -4.46 1.36 19.82
C SER A 129 -3.40 0.46 19.18
N PRO A 130 -3.55 0.10 17.88
CA PRO A 130 -2.48 -0.55 17.13
C PRO A 130 -1.22 0.32 17.12
N LEU A 131 -0.05 -0.33 17.09
CA LEU A 131 1.22 0.37 16.96
C LEU A 131 1.38 0.98 15.58
N SER A 132 2.04 2.13 15.51
CA SER A 132 2.50 2.69 14.25
C SER A 132 3.70 1.88 13.72
N ALA A 133 3.73 1.60 12.42
CA ALA A 133 4.89 0.98 11.75
C ALA A 133 6.18 1.83 11.78
N PHE A 134 6.12 3.02 12.38
CA PHE A 134 7.27 3.89 12.66
C PHE A 134 7.49 4.13 14.16
N SER A 135 6.77 3.44 15.06
CA SER A 135 6.80 3.74 16.49
C SER A 135 8.19 3.52 17.12
N CYS A 136 9.08 2.76 16.48
CA CYS A 136 10.50 2.69 16.88
C CYS A 136 11.29 4.00 16.68
N ASN A 137 10.88 4.95 15.83
CA ASN A 137 11.66 6.14 15.47
C ASN A 137 10.93 7.47 15.87
N VAL A 138 11.38 8.18 16.93
CA VAL A 138 10.71 9.39 17.50
C VAL A 138 11.56 10.65 17.58
N GLU A 139 12.85 10.62 17.25
CA GLU A 139 13.62 11.85 16.91
C GLU A 139 12.98 12.61 15.72
N ARG A 140 12.03 11.94 15.07
CA ARG A 140 10.97 12.43 14.18
C ARG A 140 10.21 13.69 14.60
N LEU A 141 9.85 13.85 15.87
CA LEU A 141 8.60 14.55 16.20
C LEU A 141 8.74 15.93 16.88
N ASN A 142 9.90 16.57 16.77
CA ASN A 142 10.02 17.99 17.14
C ASN A 142 9.56 18.91 15.99
N TRP A 143 8.90 20.02 16.31
CA TRP A 143 7.87 20.68 15.49
C TRP A 143 8.34 21.49 14.25
N ASN A 144 9.52 21.16 13.70
CA ASN A 144 9.94 21.54 12.33
C ASN A 144 10.11 20.32 11.40
N SER A 145 9.81 19.11 11.89
CA SER A 145 10.23 17.84 11.26
C SER A 145 9.05 16.93 10.85
N LEU A 146 8.12 17.47 10.06
CA LEU A 146 7.26 16.63 9.19
C LEU A 146 8.05 16.01 8.00
N ALA A 147 9.36 16.28 7.93
CA ALA A 147 10.33 15.56 7.11
C ALA A 147 11.00 14.44 7.92
N PHE A 148 11.52 13.42 7.23
CA PHE A 148 11.97 12.16 7.85
C PHE A 148 13.51 12.08 8.11
N PRO A 149 14.10 12.43 9.28
CA PRO A 149 15.50 12.11 9.63
C PRO A 149 15.70 10.64 10.00
N PHE A 150 16.39 9.88 9.16
CA PHE A 150 17.01 8.62 9.60
C PHE A 150 18.44 8.99 9.97
N HIS A 151 18.75 9.05 11.27
CA HIS A 151 20.15 8.99 11.68
C HIS A 151 20.61 7.54 11.62
N SER A 152 21.76 7.37 10.99
CA SER A 152 22.44 6.11 10.74
C SER A 152 23.62 6.00 11.68
N ASP A 153 23.67 4.95 12.50
CA ASP A 153 24.87 4.60 13.26
C ASP A 153 25.32 3.18 12.93
N PHE A 154 26.24 3.10 11.96
CA PHE A 154 27.25 2.04 11.95
C PHE A 154 28.35 2.50 12.90
N HIS A 155 28.47 1.84 14.06
CA HIS A 155 29.45 2.24 15.06
C HIS A 155 30.68 1.33 15.06
N SER A 156 31.85 1.95 14.80
CA SER A 156 33.09 1.85 15.62
C SER A 156 34.38 1.50 14.87
N SER A 157 35.23 2.51 14.69
CA SER A 157 36.54 2.54 15.36
C SER A 157 37.17 3.94 15.32
N SER A 158 37.72 4.35 16.46
CA SER A 158 38.61 5.51 16.63
C SER A 158 40.05 4.97 16.82
N PRO A 159 41.15 5.76 16.83
CA PRO A 159 41.22 7.22 16.75
C PRO A 159 42.31 7.80 15.82
N GLN A 160 42.33 9.15 15.79
CA GLN A 160 43.48 10.05 15.62
C GLN A 160 43.63 10.87 14.32
N GLN A 161 43.89 12.16 14.61
CA GLN A 161 44.64 13.16 13.85
C GLN A 161 44.00 13.89 12.66
N GLN A 162 44.17 15.20 12.75
CA GLN A 162 43.68 16.26 11.87
C GLN A 162 44.32 16.17 10.48
N GLN A 163 43.53 16.25 9.42
CA GLN A 163 43.89 17.06 8.24
C GLN A 163 42.67 17.39 7.37
N LYS A 164 42.75 18.53 6.68
CA LYS A 164 41.74 19.03 5.74
C LYS A 164 41.61 18.09 4.53
N GLN A 165 40.40 17.76 4.09
CA GLN A 165 40.01 17.90 2.68
C GLN A 165 38.49 17.74 2.43
N GLN A 166 38.02 18.68 1.61
CA GLN A 166 36.88 18.77 0.70
C GLN A 166 36.13 17.47 0.29
N GLU A 167 34.79 17.61 0.17
CA GLU A 167 33.85 16.83 -0.67
C GLU A 167 33.79 15.29 -0.56
N ASP A 168 32.64 14.74 -0.13
CA ASP A 168 31.70 14.09 -1.09
C ASP A 168 30.25 13.92 -0.54
N GLN A 169 29.26 13.75 -1.42
CA GLN A 169 27.83 13.95 -1.15
C GLN A 169 26.96 12.69 -1.42
N PHE A 170 27.27 11.52 -0.83
CA PHE A 170 26.70 10.22 -1.27
C PHE A 170 26.14 9.29 -0.18
N VAL A 171 24.92 9.53 0.36
CA VAL A 171 24.15 8.47 1.09
C VAL A 171 22.62 8.52 0.89
N PHE A 172 21.99 9.70 0.87
CA PHE A 172 20.58 9.85 1.28
C PHE A 172 19.42 9.50 0.29
N PRO A 173 19.56 9.48 -1.06
CA PRO A 173 18.40 9.28 -1.94
C PRO A 173 17.75 7.88 -1.87
N SER A 174 18.56 6.81 -1.84
CA SER A 174 18.05 5.43 -2.01
C SER A 174 17.30 4.90 -0.79
N VAL A 175 17.70 5.33 0.42
CA VAL A 175 17.04 4.97 1.68
C VAL A 175 15.62 5.52 1.69
N MET A 176 15.46 6.81 1.37
CA MET A 176 14.16 7.47 1.27
C MET A 176 13.25 6.77 0.25
N MET A 177 13.77 6.39 -0.93
CA MET A 177 12.99 5.64 -1.91
C MET A 177 12.49 4.29 -1.38
N LYS A 178 13.38 3.50 -0.75
CA LYS A 178 13.04 2.17 -0.16
C LYS A 178 11.91 2.27 0.87
N LEU A 179 11.87 3.34 1.65
CA LEU A 179 10.87 3.59 2.69
C LEU A 179 9.54 4.03 2.11
N MET A 180 9.56 5.04 1.23
CA MET A 180 8.36 5.51 0.52
C MET A 180 7.73 4.39 -0.32
N LEU A 181 8.54 3.47 -0.86
CA LEU A 181 8.07 2.30 -1.59
C LEU A 181 7.40 1.26 -0.68
N ARG A 182 7.91 1.03 0.55
CA ARG A 182 7.27 0.14 1.55
C ARG A 182 5.94 0.70 2.06
N ASP A 183 5.91 1.98 2.41
CA ASP A 183 4.69 2.69 2.81
C ASP A 183 3.62 2.66 1.69
N ALA A 184 4.01 2.96 0.45
CA ALA A 184 3.13 2.88 -0.71
C ALA A 184 2.52 1.48 -0.88
N MET A 185 3.32 0.40 -0.80
CA MET A 185 2.81 -0.98 -0.92
C MET A 185 1.76 -1.32 0.15
N LEU A 186 1.94 -0.85 1.40
CA LEU A 186 0.97 -1.07 2.47
C LEU A 186 -0.35 -0.32 2.20
N ARG A 187 -0.27 0.97 1.84
CA ARG A 187 -1.46 1.79 1.52
C ARG A 187 -2.25 1.21 0.34
N LEU A 188 -1.56 0.88 -0.75
CA LEU A 188 -2.16 0.31 -1.97
C LEU A 188 -2.85 -1.02 -1.71
N ARG A 189 -2.27 -1.90 -0.88
CA ARG A 189 -2.91 -3.16 -0.48
C ARG A 189 -4.22 -2.92 0.27
N ASN A 190 -4.26 -1.92 1.13
CA ASN A 190 -5.43 -1.61 1.95
C ASN A 190 -6.50 -0.79 1.19
N SER A 191 -6.20 -0.26 -0.01
CA SER A 191 -7.12 0.54 -0.82
C SER A 191 -7.60 -0.14 -2.12
N GLY A 192 -7.47 -1.47 -2.23
CA GLY A 192 -7.96 -2.25 -3.38
C GLY A 192 -7.01 -2.33 -4.58
N PHE A 193 -5.71 -2.12 -4.34
CA PHE A 193 -4.62 -2.28 -5.32
C PHE A 193 -3.59 -3.31 -4.83
N SER A 194 -4.07 -4.43 -4.28
CA SER A 194 -3.23 -5.50 -3.72
C SER A 194 -2.38 -6.21 -4.78
N VAL A 195 -2.87 -6.34 -6.02
CA VAL A 195 -2.11 -6.92 -7.13
C VAL A 195 -0.93 -6.01 -7.52
N LEU A 196 -1.13 -4.68 -7.56
CA LEU A 196 -0.02 -3.73 -7.75
C LEU A 196 0.97 -3.82 -6.57
N SER A 197 0.48 -3.84 -5.33
CA SER A 197 1.34 -3.96 -4.15
C SER A 197 2.26 -5.20 -4.21
N LEU A 198 1.71 -6.34 -4.63
CA LEU A 198 2.49 -7.56 -4.85
C LEU A 198 3.50 -7.42 -6.01
N ALA A 199 3.09 -6.83 -7.14
CA ALA A 199 3.98 -6.60 -8.28
C ALA A 199 5.14 -5.64 -7.94
N MET A 200 4.88 -4.61 -7.12
CA MET A 200 5.89 -3.71 -6.58
C MET A 200 6.83 -4.43 -5.61
N LYS A 201 6.33 -5.35 -4.77
CA LYS A 201 7.17 -6.17 -3.88
C LYS A 201 8.15 -7.04 -4.66
N ILE A 202 7.69 -7.65 -5.75
CA ILE A 202 8.54 -8.45 -6.66
C ILE A 202 9.59 -7.57 -7.36
N LYS A 203 9.21 -6.35 -7.77
CA LYS A 203 10.11 -5.40 -8.46
C LYS A 203 10.88 -4.47 -7.51
N PHE A 204 10.83 -4.71 -6.19
CA PHE A 204 11.42 -3.83 -5.19
C PHE A 204 12.90 -3.49 -5.44
N PRO A 205 13.79 -4.42 -5.83
CA PRO A 205 15.19 -4.09 -6.12
C PRO A 205 15.34 -3.04 -7.23
N GLU A 206 14.59 -3.19 -8.33
CA GLU A 206 14.59 -2.27 -9.47
C GLU A 206 14.00 -0.90 -9.08
N LEU A 207 12.80 -0.90 -8.49
CA LEU A 207 12.09 0.33 -8.12
C LEU A 207 12.84 1.13 -7.03
N SER A 208 13.58 0.45 -6.15
CA SER A 208 14.34 1.10 -5.08
C SER A 208 15.54 1.93 -5.56
N ASN A 209 15.95 1.78 -6.83
CA ASN A 209 17.03 2.53 -7.45
C ASN A 209 16.55 3.78 -8.21
N LEU A 210 15.24 4.02 -8.28
CA LEU A 210 14.68 5.22 -8.91
C LEU A 210 14.72 6.42 -7.97
N GLN A 211 14.85 7.63 -8.53
CA GLN A 211 14.78 8.87 -7.75
C GLN A 211 13.34 9.20 -7.33
N ASN A 212 12.39 8.97 -8.22
CA ASN A 212 10.94 9.00 -8.00
C ASN A 212 10.27 8.25 -9.16
N MET A 213 8.96 8.07 -9.12
CA MET A 213 8.22 7.46 -10.23
C MET A 213 6.73 7.83 -10.25
N THR A 214 6.12 7.67 -11.42
CA THR A 214 4.66 7.69 -11.58
C THR A 214 4.21 6.30 -12.01
N VAL A 215 3.21 5.75 -11.34
CA VAL A 215 2.68 4.41 -11.61
C VAL A 215 1.22 4.51 -12.04
N PHE A 216 0.93 3.96 -13.20
CA PHE A 216 -0.44 3.76 -13.65
C PHE A 216 -0.87 2.33 -13.33
N THR A 217 -2.10 2.16 -12.85
CA THR A 217 -2.54 0.89 -12.29
C THR A 217 -4.01 0.63 -12.51
N LEU A 218 -4.44 -0.60 -12.26
CA LEU A 218 -5.84 -0.96 -12.15
C LEU A 218 -6.12 -1.37 -10.71
N ASP A 219 -7.34 -1.11 -10.26
CA ASP A 219 -7.88 -1.71 -9.04
C ASP A 219 -8.08 -3.22 -9.24
N ASP A 220 -8.02 -3.96 -8.13
CA ASP A 220 -8.04 -5.42 -8.14
C ASP A 220 -9.28 -5.98 -8.87
N ALA A 221 -10.44 -5.35 -8.70
CA ALA A 221 -11.68 -5.72 -9.40
C ALA A 221 -11.56 -5.62 -10.95
N SER A 222 -10.90 -4.58 -11.47
CA SER A 222 -10.66 -4.41 -12.90
C SER A 222 -9.64 -5.42 -13.45
N ILE A 223 -8.71 -5.88 -12.61
CA ILE A 223 -7.75 -6.94 -12.96
C ILE A 223 -8.45 -8.30 -13.01
N PHE A 224 -9.26 -8.64 -12.00
CA PHE A 224 -9.98 -9.92 -11.93
C PHE A 224 -11.13 -10.05 -12.93
N SER A 225 -11.65 -8.95 -13.48
CA SER A 225 -12.69 -8.94 -14.51
C SER A 225 -12.17 -9.00 -15.96
N GLY A 226 -10.87 -9.24 -16.16
CA GLY A 226 -10.29 -9.54 -17.48
C GLY A 226 -8.99 -8.79 -17.82
N SER A 227 -8.57 -7.80 -17.03
CA SER A 227 -7.36 -7.00 -17.31
C SER A 227 -6.05 -7.69 -16.89
N HIS A 228 -6.00 -9.03 -16.89
CA HIS A 228 -4.87 -9.83 -16.40
C HIS A 228 -3.53 -9.51 -17.08
N ALA A 229 -3.55 -9.06 -18.34
CA ALA A 229 -2.37 -8.63 -19.09
C ALA A 229 -1.56 -7.50 -18.40
N TYR A 230 -2.17 -6.76 -17.47
CA TYR A 230 -1.48 -5.79 -16.61
C TYR A 230 -0.35 -6.44 -15.79
N VAL A 231 -0.58 -7.62 -15.20
CA VAL A 231 0.35 -8.26 -14.25
C VAL A 231 1.68 -8.60 -14.90
N SER A 232 1.64 -9.08 -16.15
CA SER A 232 2.82 -9.36 -16.98
C SER A 232 3.48 -8.10 -17.56
N SER A 233 2.82 -6.94 -17.52
CA SER A 233 3.27 -5.71 -18.22
C SER A 233 3.46 -4.49 -17.30
N VAL A 234 3.53 -4.68 -15.98
CA VAL A 234 3.66 -3.59 -14.99
C VAL A 234 4.82 -2.61 -15.31
N ARG A 235 5.95 -3.05 -15.88
CA ARG A 235 7.06 -2.14 -16.25
C ARG A 235 6.65 -1.09 -17.30
N PHE A 236 5.75 -1.44 -18.22
CA PHE A 236 5.21 -0.51 -19.23
C PHE A 236 4.22 0.50 -18.63
N HIS A 237 3.76 0.29 -17.40
CA HIS A 237 2.84 1.18 -16.68
C HIS A 237 3.55 2.06 -15.64
N ILE A 238 4.88 2.01 -15.55
CA ILE A 238 5.70 2.81 -14.62
C ILE A 238 6.54 3.79 -15.44
N VAL A 239 6.44 5.08 -15.11
CA VAL A 239 7.31 6.15 -15.62
C VAL A 239 8.40 6.42 -14.58
N PRO A 240 9.66 6.02 -14.83
CA PRO A 240 10.76 6.18 -13.89
C PRO A 240 11.30 7.62 -13.88
N ASN A 241 11.82 8.05 -12.73
CA ASN A 241 12.48 9.35 -12.52
C ASN A 241 11.63 10.58 -12.94
N ARG A 242 10.30 10.42 -12.89
CA ARG A 242 9.35 11.53 -13.04
C ARG A 242 8.18 11.32 -12.08
N LEU A 243 8.03 12.24 -11.12
CA LEU A 243 6.82 12.36 -10.31
C LEU A 243 5.81 13.22 -11.09
N LEU A 244 4.61 12.69 -11.29
CA LEU A 244 3.50 13.39 -11.95
C LEU A 244 2.25 13.16 -11.10
N THR A 245 1.87 14.16 -10.33
CA THR A 245 0.55 14.24 -9.69
C THR A 245 -0.54 14.47 -10.74
N MET A 246 -1.80 14.26 -10.38
CA MET A 246 -2.92 14.50 -11.30
C MET A 246 -2.92 15.94 -11.83
N ALA A 247 -2.64 16.93 -10.97
CA ALA A 247 -2.54 18.33 -11.33
C ALA A 247 -1.34 18.69 -12.25
N GLU A 248 -0.34 17.81 -12.36
CA GLU A 248 0.76 17.94 -13.33
C GLU A 248 0.43 17.20 -14.63
N LEU A 249 -0.26 16.07 -14.56
CA LEU A 249 -0.76 15.33 -15.72
C LEU A 249 -1.72 16.17 -16.58
N GLU A 250 -2.68 16.86 -15.96
CA GLU A 250 -3.66 17.71 -16.67
C GLU A 250 -3.01 18.87 -17.44
N LYS A 251 -1.78 19.28 -17.06
CA LYS A 251 -1.00 20.34 -17.71
C LYS A 251 -0.13 19.83 -18.86
N LEU A 252 -0.06 18.52 -19.10
CA LEU A 252 0.76 17.96 -20.18
C LEU A 252 0.08 18.20 -21.55
N PRO A 253 0.79 18.79 -22.53
CA PRO A 253 0.24 18.93 -23.88
C PRO A 253 0.08 17.59 -24.58
N VAL A 254 -0.84 17.54 -25.55
CA VAL A 254 -0.99 16.39 -26.47
C VAL A 254 0.34 16.11 -27.18
N GLY A 255 0.68 14.84 -27.35
CA GLY A 255 1.95 14.40 -27.91
C GLY A 255 3.09 14.29 -26.89
N THR A 256 2.89 14.67 -25.63
CA THR A 256 3.93 14.49 -24.58
C THR A 256 4.29 13.01 -24.46
N VAL A 257 5.57 12.70 -24.70
CA VAL A 257 6.14 11.36 -24.54
C VAL A 257 6.56 11.14 -23.08
N LEU A 258 6.16 10.01 -22.50
CA LEU A 258 6.51 9.57 -21.16
C LEU A 258 7.29 8.25 -21.28
N PRO A 259 8.62 8.25 -21.08
CA PRO A 259 9.42 7.02 -21.06
C PRO A 259 8.93 6.06 -19.98
N THR A 260 8.88 4.76 -20.26
CA THR A 260 8.50 3.75 -19.25
C THR A 260 9.72 3.00 -18.72
N LEU A 261 9.50 2.22 -17.66
CA LEU A 261 10.50 1.31 -17.11
C LEU A 261 10.76 0.13 -18.09
N GLU A 262 9.83 -0.15 -19.01
CA GLU A 262 10.05 -1.06 -20.13
C GLU A 262 10.95 -0.41 -21.19
N ARG A 263 12.12 -1.03 -21.46
CA ARG A 263 13.13 -0.43 -22.33
C ARG A 263 12.61 -0.28 -23.76
N GLY A 264 12.79 0.92 -24.33
CA GLY A 264 12.36 1.23 -25.70
C GLY A 264 10.85 1.37 -25.88
N GLN A 265 10.06 1.38 -24.79
CA GLN A 265 8.62 1.59 -24.87
C GLN A 265 8.21 2.84 -24.08
N ASN A 266 7.41 3.67 -24.74
CA ASN A 266 6.96 4.95 -24.21
C ASN A 266 5.42 5.01 -24.20
N LEU A 267 4.87 5.78 -23.27
CA LEU A 267 3.49 6.23 -23.31
C LEU A 267 3.43 7.62 -23.96
N VAL A 268 2.29 7.99 -24.53
CA VAL A 268 2.05 9.29 -25.15
C VAL A 268 0.73 9.86 -24.63
N VAL A 269 0.72 11.15 -24.27
CA VAL A 269 -0.51 11.88 -23.97
C VAL A 269 -1.30 12.07 -25.26
N THR A 270 -2.33 11.26 -25.47
CA THR A 270 -3.18 11.28 -26.67
C THR A 270 -4.31 12.31 -26.59
N THR A 271 -4.66 12.76 -25.38
CA THR A 271 -5.68 13.80 -25.17
C THR A 271 -5.33 14.56 -23.89
N ALA A 272 -5.30 15.89 -23.95
CA ALA A 272 -5.01 16.77 -22.81
C ALA A 272 -6.32 17.25 -22.13
N GLY A 273 -6.17 18.05 -21.07
CA GLY A 273 -7.27 18.59 -20.27
C GLY A 273 -7.43 17.87 -18.92
N GLY A 274 -8.56 18.11 -18.26
CA GLY A 274 -8.83 17.55 -16.93
C GLY A 274 -9.00 16.04 -16.90
N ILE A 275 -9.02 15.45 -15.70
CA ILE A 275 -9.11 14.00 -15.44
C ILE A 275 -10.21 13.26 -16.26
N MET A 276 -11.34 13.91 -16.56
CA MET A 276 -12.44 13.31 -17.33
C MET A 276 -12.15 13.19 -18.84
N THR A 277 -11.31 14.07 -19.39
CA THR A 277 -10.99 14.12 -20.83
C THR A 277 -9.62 13.55 -21.15
N MET A 278 -8.66 13.67 -20.22
CA MET A 278 -7.27 13.28 -20.42
C MET A 278 -7.14 11.78 -20.78
N ARG A 279 -6.27 11.49 -21.75
CA ARG A 279 -5.93 10.12 -22.15
C ARG A 279 -4.44 9.96 -22.40
N ILE A 280 -3.91 8.82 -21.96
CA ILE A 280 -2.53 8.38 -22.19
C ILE A 280 -2.62 7.03 -22.93
N ASN A 281 -1.95 6.88 -24.08
CA ASN A 281 -2.13 5.75 -25.01
C ASN A 281 -3.62 5.41 -25.26
N TYR A 282 -4.45 6.44 -25.47
CA TYR A 282 -5.92 6.36 -25.64
C TYR A 282 -6.72 5.85 -24.42
N VAL A 283 -6.06 5.47 -23.32
CA VAL A 283 -6.69 5.03 -22.07
C VAL A 283 -6.99 6.23 -21.17
N ARG A 284 -8.18 6.23 -20.56
CA ARG A 284 -8.59 7.23 -19.55
C ARG A 284 -8.06 6.87 -18.16
N ILE A 285 -7.71 7.90 -17.40
CA ILE A 285 -7.49 7.82 -15.96
C ILE A 285 -8.87 7.66 -15.28
N LYS A 286 -9.01 6.66 -14.41
CA LYS A 286 -10.20 6.37 -13.59
C LYS A 286 -10.19 7.19 -12.31
N SER A 287 -9.05 7.32 -11.66
CA SER A 287 -8.87 8.15 -10.46
C SER A 287 -7.40 8.56 -10.34
N GLY A 288 -7.15 9.86 -10.18
CA GLY A 288 -5.81 10.41 -9.98
C GLY A 288 -5.39 10.34 -8.51
N ASP A 289 -4.08 10.37 -8.25
CA ASP A 289 -3.48 10.48 -6.91
C ASP A 289 -3.98 9.43 -5.88
N VAL A 290 -4.39 8.22 -6.31
CA VAL A 290 -4.91 7.15 -5.43
C VAL A 290 -3.90 6.70 -4.36
N MET A 291 -2.61 6.96 -4.60
CA MET A 291 -1.57 7.00 -3.59
C MET A 291 -0.55 8.05 -4.01
N LYS A 292 -0.14 8.92 -3.08
CA LYS A 292 0.96 9.87 -3.31
C LYS A 292 1.87 10.02 -2.09
N ASN A 293 3.17 10.13 -2.36
CA ASN A 293 4.20 10.52 -1.42
C ASN A 293 5.35 11.23 -2.19
N PRO A 294 6.38 11.80 -1.51
CA PRO A 294 7.44 12.57 -2.17
C PRO A 294 8.29 11.83 -3.21
N ARG A 295 8.12 10.50 -3.36
CA ARG A 295 8.87 9.66 -4.31
C ARG A 295 7.95 8.94 -5.31
N MET A 296 6.64 8.93 -5.12
CA MET A 296 5.73 8.12 -5.92
C MET A 296 4.33 8.74 -6.02
N ALA A 297 3.80 8.82 -7.23
CA ALA A 297 2.39 9.10 -7.51
C ALA A 297 1.76 7.89 -8.21
N VAL A 298 0.51 7.57 -7.87
CA VAL A 298 -0.24 6.45 -8.44
C VAL A 298 -1.58 6.93 -8.98
N HIS A 299 -1.93 6.49 -10.19
CA HIS A 299 -3.18 6.80 -10.85
C HIS A 299 -3.86 5.51 -11.31
N SER A 300 -5.13 5.35 -10.95
CA SER A 300 -5.97 4.25 -11.42
C SER A 300 -6.42 4.52 -12.87
N LEU A 301 -6.44 3.48 -13.70
CA LEU A 301 -6.88 3.45 -15.08
C LEU A 301 -8.17 2.64 -15.23
N TYR A 302 -8.90 2.85 -16.33
CA TYR A 302 -10.01 1.96 -16.71
C TYR A 302 -9.55 0.66 -17.37
N LEU A 303 -8.41 0.66 -18.07
CA LEU A 303 -7.86 -0.46 -18.84
C LEU A 303 -6.32 -0.43 -18.77
N PRO A 304 -5.60 -1.55 -19.02
CA PRO A 304 -4.16 -1.53 -19.23
C PRO A 304 -3.79 -0.71 -20.47
N PHE A 305 -2.60 -0.10 -20.48
CA PHE A 305 -2.12 0.62 -21.65
C PHE A 305 -1.81 -0.36 -22.81
N PRO A 306 -2.32 -0.10 -24.03
CA PRO A 306 -1.93 -0.86 -25.21
C PRO A 306 -0.50 -0.50 -25.62
N ARG A 307 0.25 -1.50 -26.09
CA ARG A 307 1.55 -1.30 -26.76
C ARG A 307 1.29 -0.85 -28.19
N ILE A 308 1.49 0.43 -28.47
CA ILE A 308 1.30 1.02 -29.79
C ILE A 308 2.62 0.89 -30.55
N HIS A 309 2.65 0.04 -31.58
CA HIS A 309 3.81 -0.06 -32.48
C HIS A 309 3.76 1.07 -33.51
N THR A 310 4.37 2.21 -33.18
CA THR A 310 4.62 3.26 -34.17
C THR A 310 5.67 2.77 -35.15
N ALA A 311 5.24 2.36 -36.34
CA ALA A 311 6.16 2.02 -37.43
C ALA A 311 6.89 3.28 -37.89
N VAL A 312 8.09 3.53 -37.34
CA VAL A 312 8.97 4.60 -37.79
C VAL A 312 9.46 4.24 -39.19
N ARG A 313 8.81 4.81 -40.20
CA ARG A 313 9.28 4.76 -41.59
C ARG A 313 10.51 5.64 -41.69
N THR A 314 11.68 5.07 -41.43
CA THR A 314 12.97 5.73 -41.64
C THR A 314 13.14 6.01 -43.12
N THR A 315 12.82 7.24 -43.55
CA THR A 315 13.22 7.78 -44.84
C THR A 315 14.74 8.00 -44.79
N ALA A 316 15.49 6.96 -45.16
CA ALA A 316 16.92 7.09 -45.40
C ALA A 316 17.14 8.08 -46.56
N SER A 317 18.09 8.99 -46.36
CA SER A 317 18.48 10.04 -47.29
C SER A 317 19.01 9.49 -48.62
N GLY A 318 18.59 10.10 -49.73
CA GLY A 318 19.18 9.91 -51.05
C GLY A 318 18.94 11.14 -51.93
N ASP A 319 19.99 11.92 -52.15
CA ASP A 319 20.00 13.03 -53.12
C ASP A 319 19.84 12.50 -54.55
N GLY A 320 19.05 13.19 -55.37
CA GLY A 320 18.84 12.86 -56.79
C GLY A 320 17.75 13.75 -57.42
N PRO A 321 17.96 14.37 -58.58
CA PRO A 321 17.17 15.54 -58.99
C PRO A 321 15.82 15.23 -59.67
N ILE A 322 14.99 16.29 -59.67
CA ILE A 322 13.64 16.43 -60.24
C ILE A 322 13.52 15.94 -61.68
N PRO A 323 12.38 15.29 -62.02
CA PRO A 323 11.65 15.65 -63.24
C PRO A 323 10.24 16.21 -62.95
N ILE A 324 9.76 17.04 -63.86
CA ILE A 324 8.55 17.89 -63.73
C ILE A 324 7.28 17.14 -64.18
N GLY A 325 6.17 17.39 -63.47
CA GLY A 325 4.80 17.09 -63.92
C GLY A 325 4.00 16.20 -62.93
N GLY A 326 2.75 16.50 -62.57
CA GLY A 326 1.96 17.71 -62.84
C GLY A 326 0.46 17.51 -62.54
N GLY A 327 -0.11 18.36 -61.68
CA GLY A 327 -1.56 18.55 -61.50
C GLY A 327 -2.35 17.47 -60.71
N GLY A 328 -3.40 17.90 -60.01
CA GLY A 328 -4.54 17.04 -59.68
C GLY A 328 -4.75 16.61 -58.22
N ASP A 329 -5.18 17.55 -57.37
CA ASP A 329 -6.36 17.46 -56.50
C ASP A 329 -6.76 16.13 -55.78
N SER A 330 -6.82 16.24 -54.45
CA SER A 330 -8.00 15.91 -53.63
C SER A 330 -8.43 14.45 -53.32
N VAL A 331 -8.29 14.13 -52.01
CA VAL A 331 -9.34 13.54 -51.15
C VAL A 331 -9.69 12.03 -51.28
N SER A 332 -9.10 11.29 -50.32
CA SER A 332 -9.71 10.22 -49.49
C SER A 332 -9.94 8.78 -50.00
N SER A 333 -9.84 7.89 -49.00
CA SER A 333 -10.44 6.53 -48.93
C SER A 333 -9.77 5.40 -49.72
N ALA A 334 -8.81 4.72 -49.08
CA ALA A 334 -8.43 3.35 -49.42
C ALA A 334 -8.61 2.43 -48.20
N VAL A 335 -9.72 1.68 -48.18
CA VAL A 335 -9.96 0.55 -47.26
C VAL A 335 -9.57 -0.75 -47.97
N VAL A 336 -8.34 -1.21 -47.76
CA VAL A 336 -7.84 -2.57 -48.07
C VAL A 336 -6.64 -2.81 -47.13
N GLY A 337 -6.40 -3.96 -46.52
CA GLY A 337 -7.14 -5.23 -46.45
C GLY A 337 -6.30 -6.20 -45.61
N GLY A 338 -6.92 -6.96 -44.70
CA GLY A 338 -6.21 -7.82 -43.73
C GLY A 338 -6.61 -9.28 -43.89
N SER A 339 -6.07 -9.94 -44.90
CA SER A 339 -6.40 -11.33 -45.25
C SER A 339 -5.98 -12.34 -44.18
N SER A 340 -6.92 -13.18 -43.76
CA SER A 340 -6.66 -14.44 -43.06
C SER A 340 -5.80 -15.39 -43.90
N SER A 341 -4.78 -16.00 -43.30
CA SER A 341 -4.08 -17.14 -43.91
C SER A 341 -4.51 -18.45 -43.23
N CYS A 342 -4.84 -19.46 -44.03
CA CYS A 342 -5.37 -20.74 -43.56
C CYS A 342 -4.25 -21.72 -43.14
N GLY A 343 -4.54 -22.55 -42.13
CA GLY A 343 -3.74 -23.74 -41.84
C GLY A 343 -4.14 -24.94 -42.73
N THR A 344 -3.20 -25.85 -42.96
CA THR A 344 -3.41 -27.07 -43.76
C THR A 344 -3.96 -28.24 -42.94
N ARG A 345 -5.28 -28.43 -43.03
CA ARG A 345 -6.07 -29.68 -43.16
C ARG A 345 -5.50 -31.02 -42.63
N LEU A 346 -6.25 -31.64 -41.70
CA LEU A 346 -6.71 -33.05 -41.58
C LEU A 346 -7.62 -33.14 -40.31
N GLN A 347 -8.57 -34.07 -40.09
CA GLN A 347 -9.28 -35.05 -40.93
C GLN A 347 -10.56 -35.53 -40.18
N GLY A 348 -11.72 -35.63 -40.84
CA GLY A 348 -13.01 -36.10 -40.26
C GLY A 348 -13.72 -35.07 -39.36
N ASP A 349 -15.06 -35.04 -39.19
CA ASP A 349 -16.17 -35.82 -39.76
C ASP A 349 -17.49 -35.01 -39.70
N GLY A 350 -18.53 -35.47 -40.41
CA GLY A 350 -19.92 -35.44 -39.88
C GLY A 350 -20.79 -34.19 -40.14
N CYS A 351 -21.82 -34.37 -40.97
CA CYS A 351 -22.81 -33.36 -41.36
C CYS A 351 -23.89 -33.00 -40.31
N ASN A 352 -24.65 -31.93 -40.63
CA ASN A 352 -25.93 -31.42 -40.09
C ASN A 352 -25.80 -30.22 -39.14
N GLY A 353 -26.71 -29.25 -39.15
CA GLY A 353 -27.92 -29.05 -39.97
C GLY A 353 -28.62 -27.77 -39.48
N GLY A 354 -29.16 -26.95 -40.38
CA GLY A 354 -29.49 -25.55 -40.04
C GLY A 354 -30.71 -25.36 -39.13
N ALA A 355 -30.67 -24.31 -38.32
CA ALA A 355 -31.86 -23.64 -37.77
C ALA A 355 -31.58 -22.15 -37.52
N SER A 356 -32.04 -21.29 -38.43
CA SER A 356 -32.11 -19.85 -38.19
C SER A 356 -33.29 -19.54 -37.28
N VAL A 357 -33.06 -19.00 -36.08
CA VAL A 357 -34.13 -18.45 -35.24
C VAL A 357 -33.75 -17.05 -34.80
N SER A 358 -34.36 -16.06 -35.45
CA SER A 358 -34.43 -14.68 -34.98
C SER A 358 -35.39 -14.59 -33.78
N VAL A 359 -34.93 -14.06 -32.65
CA VAL A 359 -35.83 -13.64 -31.55
C VAL A 359 -35.57 -12.18 -31.22
N SER A 360 -36.65 -11.42 -31.16
CA SER A 360 -36.67 -9.96 -31.09
C SER A 360 -36.35 -9.41 -29.70
N SER A 361 -35.91 -8.16 -29.69
CA SER A 361 -35.72 -7.33 -28.51
C SER A 361 -37.02 -7.09 -27.71
N VAL A 362 -37.02 -7.42 -26.42
CA VAL A 362 -37.91 -6.80 -25.43
C VAL A 362 -37.09 -6.52 -24.16
N GLY A 363 -36.92 -5.25 -23.80
CA GLY A 363 -36.32 -4.85 -22.53
C GLY A 363 -37.39 -4.56 -21.48
N PRO A 364 -37.18 -4.90 -20.19
CA PRO A 364 -38.15 -4.60 -19.14
C PRO A 364 -38.07 -3.13 -18.70
N THR A 365 -39.20 -2.42 -18.78
CA THR A 365 -39.38 -1.08 -18.23
C THR A 365 -39.46 -1.14 -16.70
N PHE A 366 -38.61 -0.40 -15.99
CA PHE A 366 -38.71 -0.24 -14.54
C PHE A 366 -39.51 1.02 -14.18
N THR A 367 -40.63 0.84 -13.48
CA THR A 367 -41.39 1.93 -12.83
C THR A 367 -40.97 2.05 -11.36
N PRO A 368 -40.67 3.25 -10.84
CA PRO A 368 -40.31 3.42 -9.43
C PRO A 368 -41.57 3.45 -8.52
N PRO A 369 -41.49 2.92 -7.28
CA PRO A 369 -42.60 2.98 -6.33
C PRO A 369 -42.73 4.37 -5.66
N SER A 370 -43.96 4.70 -5.26
CA SER A 370 -44.34 5.96 -4.61
C SER A 370 -43.70 6.15 -3.23
N MET A 371 -43.29 7.39 -2.91
CA MET A 371 -42.94 7.76 -1.53
C MET A 371 -44.19 7.79 -0.64
N ALA A 372 -44.15 7.10 0.50
CA ALA A 372 -45.08 7.32 1.60
C ALA A 372 -44.48 8.32 2.60
N SER A 373 -45.27 9.30 3.03
CA SER A 373 -44.84 10.34 3.96
C SER A 373 -44.83 9.83 5.40
N PHE A 374 -43.67 9.86 6.07
CA PHE A 374 -43.57 9.62 7.51
C PHE A 374 -43.78 10.92 8.29
N ARG A 375 -44.83 10.96 9.11
CA ARG A 375 -44.99 11.96 10.18
C ARG A 375 -44.24 11.47 11.43
N PRO A 376 -43.44 12.32 12.11
CA PRO A 376 -42.90 11.97 13.42
C PRO A 376 -44.01 12.05 14.50
N LEU A 377 -44.04 11.06 15.38
CA LEU A 377 -44.90 11.05 16.56
C LEU A 377 -44.15 11.79 17.69
N LEU A 378 -44.74 12.87 18.22
CA LEU A 378 -44.29 13.44 19.49
C LEU A 378 -44.69 12.48 20.62
N THR A 379 -43.76 12.21 21.53
CA THR A 379 -44.07 11.62 22.84
C THR A 379 -43.82 12.69 23.89
N ASP A 380 -44.88 13.21 24.48
CA ASP A 380 -44.79 14.06 25.67
C ASP A 380 -44.20 13.27 26.83
N VAL A 381 -43.34 13.92 27.61
CA VAL A 381 -42.88 13.43 28.91
C VAL A 381 -43.33 14.46 29.94
N GLU A 382 -44.32 14.09 30.75
CA GLU A 382 -44.85 14.94 31.82
C GLU A 382 -43.83 15.10 32.95
N ASP A 383 -43.54 16.35 33.31
CA ASP A 383 -42.87 16.68 34.56
C ASP A 383 -43.79 16.36 35.76
N GLN A 384 -43.31 15.58 36.72
CA GLN A 384 -43.90 15.49 38.05
C GLN A 384 -42.92 16.02 39.12
N HIS A 385 -43.33 17.10 39.77
CA HIS A 385 -42.73 17.63 40.99
C HIS A 385 -43.59 17.28 42.21
N GLY A 386 -42.93 17.02 43.35
CA GLY A 386 -43.55 16.77 44.66
C GLY A 386 -43.49 15.28 45.06
N LEU A 387 -43.06 14.91 46.27
CA LEU A 387 -42.73 15.68 47.49
C LEU A 387 -41.45 15.13 48.16
#